data_AF-K9EE10-F1
#
_entry.id   AF-K9EE10-F1
#
_cell.length_a   1.000
_cell.length_b   1.000
_cell.length_c   1.000
_cell.angle_alpha   90.00
_cell.angle_beta   90.00
_cell.angle_gamma   90.00
#
_symmetry.space_group_name_H-M   'P 1'
#
loop_
_entity.id
_entity.type
_entity.pdbx_description
1 polymer ?
#
loop_
_entity_poly.entity_id
_entity_poly.type
_entity_poly.pdbx_seq_one_letter_code
_entity_poly.pdbx_strand_id
1 'polypeptide(L)'
;MRRQFAEVYFWRDWPGGGKAHRPDTGIDLVAIETDDMSADGIVKPDTPAVAIQCKFYAQGTKIRKEHLDSFLSESGKRPFKRRIFVETTGTPWGSNAEEAIRNQQVPVSRIGLTDLRNSDIDWSTYEPNEPEKAPEKCSHP
;
A
#
# COMPACT_ATOMS: atom_id res chain seq x y z
N MET A 1 -6.67 5.61 19.80
CA MET A 1 -6.61 5.28 18.35
C MET A 1 -6.16 3.82 18.22
N ARG A 2 -6.96 2.93 17.62
CA ARG A 2 -6.60 1.50 17.45
C ARG A 2 -5.70 1.36 16.21
N ARG A 3 -4.65 0.54 16.26
CA ARG A 3 -3.82 0.24 15.09
C ARG A 3 -4.66 -0.49 14.05
N GLN A 4 -4.67 0.02 12.81
CA GLN A 4 -5.46 -0.56 11.71
C GLN A 4 -4.86 -1.87 11.20
N PHE A 5 -3.54 -1.93 11.08
CA PHE A 5 -2.82 -3.10 10.59
C PHE A 5 -2.09 -3.80 11.74
N ALA A 6 -2.19 -5.12 11.78
CA ALA A 6 -1.42 -5.95 12.70
C ALA A 6 -0.02 -6.24 12.14
N GLU A 7 0.06 -6.57 10.84
CA GLU A 7 1.30 -6.93 10.17
C GLU A 7 1.36 -6.36 8.75
N VAL A 8 2.57 -6.09 8.28
CA VAL A 8 2.85 -5.64 6.91
C VAL A 8 4.05 -6.42 6.37
N TYR A 9 3.90 -6.98 5.18
CA TYR A 9 4.91 -7.77 4.49
C TYR A 9 5.34 -7.10 3.20
N PHE A 10 6.61 -7.25 2.82
CA PHE A 10 6.96 -7.16 1.41
C PHE A 10 6.28 -8.29 0.64
N TRP A 11 5.88 -8.04 -0.61
CA TRP A 11 5.27 -9.06 -1.48
C TRP A 11 6.08 -10.35 -1.53
N ARG A 12 7.41 -10.23 -1.62
CA ARG A 12 8.33 -11.38 -1.65
C ARG A 12 8.27 -12.25 -0.39
N ASP A 13 7.94 -11.66 0.74
CA ASP A 13 7.98 -12.30 2.07
C ASP A 13 6.59 -12.76 2.55
N TRP A 14 5.53 -12.36 1.85
CA TRP A 14 4.14 -12.73 2.17
C TRP A 14 3.83 -14.19 1.77
N PRO A 15 3.16 -14.99 2.63
CA PRO A 15 2.83 -16.39 2.33
C PRO A 15 2.05 -16.63 1.03
N GLY A 16 1.17 -15.72 0.63
CA GLY A 16 0.40 -15.82 -0.62
C GLY A 16 1.08 -15.20 -1.85
N GLY A 17 2.29 -14.64 -1.67
CA GLY A 17 3.07 -13.92 -2.68
C GLY A 17 4.36 -14.64 -3.03
N GLY A 18 5.50 -14.00 -2.83
CA GLY A 18 6.80 -14.55 -3.22
C GLY A 18 7.18 -15.85 -2.51
N LYS A 19 6.75 -16.07 -1.26
CA LYS A 19 6.93 -17.36 -0.57
C LYS A 19 6.15 -18.51 -1.21
N ALA A 20 5.09 -18.20 -1.95
CA ALA A 20 4.37 -19.15 -2.79
C ALA A 20 4.88 -19.17 -4.24
N HIS A 21 6.09 -18.63 -4.50
CA HIS A 21 6.72 -18.54 -5.82
C HIS A 21 5.88 -17.80 -6.87
N ARG A 22 5.02 -16.87 -6.45
CA ARG A 22 4.29 -16.02 -7.38
C ARG A 22 5.22 -14.94 -7.95
N PRO A 23 5.08 -14.60 -9.25
CA PRO A 23 5.87 -13.54 -9.87
C PRO A 23 5.55 -12.19 -9.24
N ASP A 24 6.38 -11.18 -9.55
CA ASP A 24 6.02 -9.80 -9.26
C ASP A 24 4.81 -9.39 -10.10
N THR A 25 3.76 -8.97 -9.41
CA THR A 25 2.46 -8.60 -9.96
C THR A 25 2.22 -7.08 -9.92
N GLY A 26 3.23 -6.31 -9.50
CA GLY A 26 3.12 -4.91 -9.16
C GLY A 26 2.49 -4.66 -7.78
N ILE A 27 2.37 -5.67 -6.93
CA ILE A 27 2.04 -5.45 -5.51
C ILE A 27 3.37 -5.37 -4.78
N ASP A 28 3.63 -4.27 -4.08
CA ASP A 28 4.90 -4.06 -3.38
C ASP A 28 4.81 -4.55 -1.94
N LEU A 29 3.70 -4.24 -1.25
CA LEU A 29 3.45 -4.64 0.13
C LEU A 29 2.07 -5.28 0.28
N VAL A 30 1.93 -6.12 1.32
CA VAL A 30 0.67 -6.73 1.73
C VAL A 30 0.48 -6.48 3.22
N ALA A 31 -0.64 -5.86 3.60
CA ALA A 31 -0.98 -5.61 5.00
C ALA A 31 -2.15 -6.48 5.45
N ILE A 32 -2.08 -6.94 6.70
CA ILE A 32 -3.16 -7.67 7.37
C ILE A 32 -3.80 -6.74 8.38
N GLU A 33 -5.11 -6.50 8.23
CA GLU A 33 -5.84 -5.66 9.19
C GLU A 33 -5.92 -6.38 10.54
N THR A 34 -5.92 -5.61 11.62
CA THR A 34 -5.95 -6.16 12.99
C THR A 34 -7.15 -7.08 13.21
N ASP A 35 -8.27 -6.82 12.54
CA ASP A 35 -9.49 -7.61 12.65
C ASP A 35 -9.46 -8.90 11.79
N ASP A 36 -8.54 -9.01 10.83
CA ASP A 36 -8.36 -10.25 10.03
C ASP A 36 -7.26 -11.16 10.59
N MET A 37 -6.49 -10.67 11.56
CA MET A 37 -5.41 -11.45 12.16
C MET A 37 -6.00 -12.61 12.96
N SER A 38 -5.53 -13.82 12.68
CA SER A 38 -5.95 -15.01 13.42
C SER A 38 -5.44 -14.98 14.86
N ALA A 39 -6.15 -15.67 15.76
CA ALA A 39 -5.78 -15.71 17.18
C ALA A 39 -4.40 -16.36 17.43
N ASP A 40 -3.95 -17.25 16.54
CA ASP A 40 -2.62 -17.85 16.59
C ASP A 40 -1.52 -16.96 15.99
N GLY A 41 -1.87 -15.81 15.41
CA GLY A 41 -0.95 -14.87 14.76
C GLY A 41 -0.38 -15.36 13.43
N ILE A 42 -0.90 -16.46 12.88
CA ILE A 42 -0.36 -17.09 11.66
C ILE A 42 -1.08 -16.57 10.42
N VAL A 43 -0.36 -15.80 9.61
CA VAL A 43 -0.83 -15.37 8.28
C VAL A 43 -0.69 -16.51 7.27
N LYS A 44 -1.76 -16.79 6.54
CA LYS A 44 -1.86 -17.83 5.51
C LYS A 44 -2.07 -17.19 4.12
N PRO A 45 -1.84 -17.93 3.02
CA PRO A 45 -2.06 -17.42 1.66
C PRO A 45 -3.48 -16.90 1.37
N ASP A 46 -4.47 -17.36 2.12
CA ASP A 46 -5.88 -17.01 2.00
C ASP A 46 -6.38 -16.04 3.08
N THR A 47 -5.51 -15.61 4.01
CA THR A 47 -5.86 -14.58 5.00
C THR A 47 -6.30 -13.30 4.28
N PRO A 48 -7.47 -12.72 4.62
CA PRO A 48 -7.92 -11.47 4.04
C PRO A 48 -6.85 -10.38 4.17
N ALA A 49 -6.57 -9.70 3.07
CA ALA A 49 -5.42 -8.82 3.00
C ALA A 49 -5.71 -7.51 2.25
N VAL A 50 -4.87 -6.52 2.49
CA VAL A 50 -4.83 -5.24 1.78
C VAL A 50 -3.61 -5.23 0.87
N ALA A 51 -3.83 -5.12 -0.44
CA ALA A 51 -2.75 -4.98 -1.41
C ALA A 51 -2.26 -3.52 -1.45
N ILE A 52 -0.96 -3.32 -1.49
CA ILE A 52 -0.37 -1.98 -1.52
C ILE A 52 0.63 -1.89 -2.66
N GLN A 53 0.50 -0.86 -3.50
CA GLN A 53 1.49 -0.50 -4.51
C GLN A 53 2.06 0.89 -4.20
N CYS A 54 3.37 1.03 -4.38
CA CYS A 54 4.14 2.25 -4.18
C CYS A 54 4.77 2.69 -5.51
N LYS A 55 4.41 3.87 -6.01
CA LYS A 55 4.98 4.46 -7.23
C LYS A 55 5.68 5.79 -6.94
N PHE A 56 7.01 5.75 -6.99
CA PHE A 56 7.88 6.90 -6.73
C PHE A 56 8.34 7.58 -8.03
N TYR A 57 7.39 8.17 -8.77
CA TYR A 57 7.74 8.98 -9.94
C TYR A 57 8.15 10.40 -9.53
N ALA A 58 8.86 11.08 -10.44
CA ALA A 58 9.24 12.48 -10.26
C ALA A 58 8.01 13.37 -10.05
N GLN A 59 8.17 14.41 -9.23
CA GLN A 59 7.14 15.43 -9.03
C GLN A 59 6.66 16.00 -10.37
N GLY A 60 5.36 16.20 -10.52
CA GLY A 60 4.78 16.64 -11.79
C GLY A 60 4.33 15.50 -12.72
N THR A 61 4.76 14.26 -12.45
CA THR A 61 4.38 13.11 -13.28
C THR A 61 2.91 12.77 -13.10
N LYS A 62 2.14 12.83 -14.19
CA LYS A 62 0.73 12.43 -14.17
C LYS A 62 0.61 10.90 -14.12
N ILE A 63 -0.01 10.38 -13.06
CA ILE A 63 -0.38 8.95 -12.98
C ILE A 63 -1.45 8.66 -14.04
N ARG A 64 -1.19 7.63 -14.85
CA ARG A 64 -2.04 7.15 -15.94
C ARG A 64 -2.58 5.76 -15.61
N LYS A 65 -3.66 5.36 -16.29
CA LYS A 65 -4.30 4.05 -16.11
C LYS A 65 -3.30 2.90 -16.27
N GLU A 66 -2.39 2.98 -17.24
CA GLU A 66 -1.35 1.98 -17.48
C GLU A 66 -0.44 1.74 -16.26
N HIS A 67 -0.23 2.74 -15.39
CA HIS A 67 0.53 2.57 -14.16
C HIS A 67 -0.22 1.75 -13.11
N LEU A 68 -1.55 1.65 -13.23
CA LEU A 68 -2.45 0.95 -12.28
C LEU A 68 -2.81 -0.46 -12.76
N ASP A 69 -2.73 -0.73 -14.07
CA ASP A 69 -3.38 -1.88 -14.68
C ASP A 69 -2.94 -3.23 -14.09
N SER A 70 -1.64 -3.43 -13.93
CA SER A 70 -1.12 -4.65 -13.31
C SER A 70 -1.60 -4.80 -11.86
N PHE A 71 -1.54 -3.71 -11.09
CA PHE A 71 -1.94 -3.71 -9.69
C PHE A 71 -3.42 -4.01 -9.53
N LEU A 72 -4.30 -3.34 -10.30
CA LEU A 72 -5.75 -3.54 -10.23
C LEU A 72 -6.14 -4.96 -10.67
N SER A 73 -5.48 -5.51 -11.70
CA SER A 73 -5.73 -6.87 -12.17
C SER A 73 -5.40 -7.91 -11.09
N GLU A 74 -4.22 -7.79 -10.49
CA GLU A 74 -3.71 -8.80 -9.56
C GLU A 74 -4.36 -8.69 -8.18
N SER A 75 -4.53 -7.47 -7.68
CA SER A 75 -5.24 -7.22 -6.43
C SER A 75 -6.76 -7.30 -6.54
N GLY A 76 -7.31 -7.66 -7.71
CA GLY A 76 -8.73 -7.99 -7.88
C GLY A 76 -9.10 -9.43 -7.54
N LYS A 77 -8.08 -10.25 -7.28
CA LYS A 77 -8.24 -11.66 -6.93
C LYS A 77 -8.28 -11.82 -5.40
N ARG A 78 -8.90 -12.88 -4.92
CA ARG A 78 -8.78 -13.27 -3.50
C ARG A 78 -7.29 -13.52 -3.16
N PRO A 79 -6.86 -13.21 -1.92
CA PRO A 79 -7.66 -12.82 -0.75
C PRO A 79 -7.81 -11.30 -0.55
N PHE A 80 -7.51 -10.47 -1.56
CA PHE A 80 -7.50 -9.02 -1.38
C PHE A 80 -8.91 -8.46 -1.22
N LYS A 81 -9.12 -7.72 -0.11
CA LYS A 81 -10.40 -7.07 0.21
C LYS A 81 -10.36 -5.55 0.09
N ARG A 82 -9.16 -4.97 0.05
CA ARG A 82 -8.93 -3.53 -0.13
C ARG A 82 -7.57 -3.30 -0.79
N ARG A 83 -7.40 -2.14 -1.40
CA ARG A 83 -6.17 -1.70 -2.06
C ARG A 83 -5.74 -0.33 -1.55
N ILE A 84 -4.43 -0.12 -1.45
CA ILE A 84 -3.83 1.19 -1.20
C ILE A 84 -2.83 1.48 -2.31
N PHE A 85 -2.94 2.64 -2.92
CA PHE A 85 -1.98 3.12 -3.91
C PHE A 85 -1.26 4.33 -3.35
N VAL A 86 0.06 4.22 -3.23
CA VAL A 86 0.95 5.26 -2.70
C VAL A 86 1.72 5.91 -3.85
N GLU A 87 1.72 7.24 -3.91
CA GLU A 87 2.46 7.98 -4.93
C GLU A 87 3.02 9.31 -4.41
N THR A 88 4.07 9.80 -5.07
CA THR A 88 4.80 11.02 -4.67
C THR A 88 4.79 12.11 -5.74
N THR A 89 3.91 12.05 -6.74
CA THR A 89 3.97 12.95 -7.89
C THR A 89 3.38 14.33 -7.61
N GLY A 90 2.52 14.44 -6.59
CA GLY A 90 1.96 15.72 -6.14
C GLY A 90 1.10 16.42 -7.19
N THR A 91 0.59 15.68 -8.18
CA THR A 91 -0.29 16.21 -9.23
C THR A 91 -1.59 15.41 -9.36
N PRO A 92 -2.66 16.01 -9.92
CA PRO A 92 -3.87 15.28 -10.25
C PRO A 92 -3.57 14.13 -11.22
N TRP A 93 -4.22 12.98 -11.01
CA TRP A 93 -4.10 11.86 -11.93
C TRP A 93 -4.81 12.17 -13.24
N GLY A 94 -4.54 11.36 -14.27
CA GLY A 94 -5.34 11.40 -15.50
C GLY A 94 -6.79 10.95 -15.24
N SER A 95 -7.75 11.51 -15.97
CA SER A 95 -9.18 11.17 -15.82
C SER A 95 -9.45 9.66 -15.91
N ASN A 96 -8.75 8.96 -16.81
CA ASN A 96 -8.89 7.51 -16.96
C ASN A 96 -8.34 6.73 -15.77
N ALA A 97 -7.34 7.26 -15.06
CA ALA A 97 -6.79 6.65 -13.85
C ALA A 97 -7.75 6.86 -12.67
N GLU A 98 -8.32 8.06 -12.54
CA GLU A 98 -9.35 8.38 -11.53
C GLU A 98 -10.61 7.52 -11.74
N GLU A 99 -11.04 7.33 -12.98
CA GLU A 99 -12.20 6.49 -13.29
C GLU A 99 -11.91 5.00 -13.04
N ALA A 100 -10.69 4.53 -13.35
CA ALA A 100 -10.31 3.12 -13.16
C ALA A 100 -10.39 2.66 -11.69
N ILE A 101 -10.19 3.56 -10.73
CA ILE A 101 -10.25 3.23 -9.29
C ILE A 101 -11.64 3.46 -8.68
N ARG A 102 -12.54 4.15 -9.38
CA ARG A 102 -13.88 4.50 -8.89
C ARG A 102 -14.79 3.27 -8.87
N ASN A 103 -15.60 3.13 -7.81
CA ASN A 103 -16.63 2.10 -7.66
C ASN A 103 -16.17 0.66 -7.92
N GLN A 104 -14.89 0.37 -7.67
CA GLN A 104 -14.34 -0.97 -7.77
C GLN A 104 -14.93 -1.88 -6.68
N GLN A 105 -15.21 -3.14 -7.00
CA GLN A 105 -15.66 -4.13 -6.00
C GLN A 105 -14.66 -4.30 -4.85
N VAL A 106 -13.36 -4.29 -5.18
CA VAL A 106 -12.28 -4.17 -4.21
C VAL A 106 -11.86 -2.70 -4.16
N PRO A 107 -12.23 -1.95 -3.11
CA PRO A 107 -12.03 -0.51 -3.04
C PRO A 107 -10.55 -0.13 -3.02
N VAL A 108 -10.24 1.02 -3.61
CA VAL A 108 -8.88 1.59 -3.69
C VAL A 108 -8.82 2.88 -2.89
N SER A 109 -7.86 2.97 -1.97
CA SER A 109 -7.49 4.21 -1.28
C SER A 109 -6.21 4.77 -1.88
N ARG A 110 -6.08 6.09 -1.93
CA ARG A 110 -4.88 6.79 -2.40
C ARG A 110 -4.17 7.44 -1.21
N ILE A 111 -2.85 7.35 -1.19
CA ILE A 111 -1.98 8.14 -0.31
C ILE A 111 -1.00 8.88 -1.23
N GLY A 112 -1.17 10.19 -1.34
CA GLY A 112 -0.32 11.04 -2.16
C GLY A 112 0.75 11.78 -1.36
N LEU A 113 1.59 12.55 -2.07
CA LEU A 113 2.63 13.39 -1.46
C LEU A 113 2.08 14.34 -0.37
N THR A 114 0.89 14.92 -0.60
CA THR A 114 0.25 15.81 0.37
C THR A 114 -0.17 15.07 1.63
N ASP A 115 -0.70 13.86 1.51
CA ASP A 115 -1.11 13.04 2.66
C ASP A 115 0.11 12.65 3.50
N LEU A 116 1.23 12.30 2.85
CA LEU A 116 2.48 12.00 3.54
C LEU A 116 3.03 13.23 4.27
N ARG A 117 3.03 14.40 3.64
CA ARG A 117 3.48 15.67 4.26
C ARG A 117 2.64 16.09 5.45
N ASN A 118 1.34 15.83 5.41
CA ASN A 118 0.40 16.19 6.46
C ASN A 118 0.17 15.05 7.47
N SER A 119 0.95 13.96 7.39
CA SER A 119 0.83 12.85 8.34
C SER A 119 1.43 13.20 9.70
N ASP A 120 1.07 12.41 10.72
CA ASP A 120 1.64 12.52 12.07
C ASP A 120 3.08 11.98 12.16
N ILE A 121 3.81 11.89 11.05
CA ILE A 121 5.19 11.40 10.99
C ILE A 121 6.14 12.61 10.99
N ASP A 122 7.09 12.64 11.93
CA ASP A 122 8.18 13.60 11.89
C ASP A 122 9.25 13.11 10.92
N TRP A 123 9.10 13.48 9.65
CA TRP A 123 10.04 13.11 8.59
C TRP A 123 11.46 13.62 8.80
N SER A 124 11.69 14.60 9.69
CA SER A 124 13.05 15.07 10.01
C SER A 124 13.86 14.04 10.80
N THR A 125 13.19 13.07 11.42
CA THR A 125 13.82 11.96 12.16
C THR A 125 14.11 10.74 11.29
N TYR A 126 13.69 10.75 10.00
CA TYR A 126 13.97 9.65 9.08
C TYR A 126 15.41 9.74 8.56
N GLU A 127 16.16 8.65 8.71
CA GLU A 127 17.53 8.54 8.22
C GLU A 127 17.58 7.63 6.98
N PRO A 128 17.86 8.15 5.77
CA PRO A 128 17.85 7.36 4.54
C PRO A 128 18.84 6.19 4.52
N ASN A 129 19.92 6.28 5.32
CA ASN A 129 20.95 5.25 5.42
C ASN A 129 20.62 4.16 6.46
N GLU A 130 19.57 4.35 7.25
CA GLU A 130 19.09 3.40 8.26
C GLU A 130 17.58 3.12 8.06
N PRO A 131 17.16 2.63 6.88
CA PRO A 131 15.76 2.53 6.48
C PRO A 131 14.93 1.56 7.35
N GLU A 132 15.57 0.69 8.12
CA GLU A 132 14.93 -0.18 9.11
C GLU A 132 14.46 0.58 10.36
N LYS A 133 15.00 1.77 10.63
CA LYS A 133 14.54 2.63 11.71
C LYS A 133 13.37 3.46 11.23
N ALA A 134 12.20 3.18 11.79
CA ALA A 134 11.01 3.97 11.51
C ALA A 134 11.17 5.41 12.03
N PRO A 135 10.69 6.41 11.30
CA PRO A 135 10.65 7.78 11.80
C PRO A 135 9.72 7.88 13.01
N GLU A 136 9.98 8.87 13.85
CA GLU A 136 9.15 9.19 15.00
C GLU A 136 7.83 9.82 14.58
N LYS A 137 6.89 9.87 15.52
CA LYS A 137 5.66 10.62 15.33
C LYS A 137 5.87 12.07 15.73
N CYS A 138 5.19 12.99 15.04
CA CYS A 138 5.09 14.38 15.47
C CYS A 138 4.64 14.43 16.94
N SER A 139 5.41 15.16 17.75
CA SER A 139 5.03 15.47 19.12
C SER A 139 3.93 16.54 19.07
N HIS A 140 2.66 16.14 19.14
CA HIS A 140 1.58 17.09 19.38
C HIS A 140 1.59 17.48 20.86
N PRO A 141 1.61 18.78 21.22
CA PRO A 141 1.41 19.21 22.60
C PRO A 141 0.01 18.87 23.13
#